data_AF-A0A920FBL5-F1
#
_entry.id   AF-A0A920FBL5-F1
#
_cell.length_a   1.000
_cell.length_b   1.000
_cell.length_c   1.000
_cell.angle_alpha   90.00
_cell.angle_beta   90.00
_cell.angle_gamma   90.00
#
_symmetry.space_group_name_H-M   'P 1'
#
loop_
_entity.id
_entity.type
_entity.pdbx_description
1 polymer ?
#
loop_
_entity_poly.entity_id
_entity_poly.type
_entity_poly.pdbx_seq_one_letter_code
_entity_poly.pdbx_strand_id
1 'polypeptide(L)' 'MLGDIPDWQELIRFLPDGLNNNLLTRSAVASTFVASLELAKEGYIELKQNNTYGPIFVRPREM' A
#
# COMPACT_ATOMS: atom_id res chain seq x y z
N MET A 1 -17.27 -19.56 -12.08
CA MET A 1 -16.05 -19.36 -11.28
C MET A 1 -15.97 -17.87 -11.03
N LEU A 2 -16.14 -17.44 -9.77
CA LEU A 2 -16.18 -16.02 -9.41
C LEU A 2 -14.89 -15.34 -9.90
N GLY A 3 -15.05 -14.22 -10.61
CA GLY A 3 -13.97 -13.46 -11.21
C GLY A 3 -12.94 -13.04 -10.17
N ASP A 4 -11.68 -12.99 -10.59
CA ASP A 4 -10.52 -12.63 -9.78
C ASP A 4 -10.80 -11.40 -8.93
N ILE A 5 -10.90 -11.62 -7.61
CA ILE A 5 -10.65 -10.57 -6.63
C ILE A 5 -9.20 -10.13 -6.90
N PRO A 6 -8.91 -8.85 -7.19
CA PRO A 6 -7.52 -8.42 -7.38
C PRO A 6 -6.69 -8.82 -6.17
N ASP A 7 -5.61 -9.57 -6.41
CA ASP A 7 -4.81 -10.15 -5.35
C ASP A 7 -4.15 -9.05 -4.51
N TRP A 8 -4.06 -9.28 -3.21
CA TRP A 8 -3.45 -8.35 -2.26
C TRP A 8 -1.98 -8.12 -2.63
N GLN A 9 -1.59 -6.86 -2.85
CA GLN A 9 -0.20 -6.48 -3.12
C GLN A 9 0.41 -5.80 -1.91
N GLU A 10 1.71 -6.00 -1.67
CA GLU A 10 2.43 -5.24 -0.64
C GLU A 10 2.55 -3.76 -1.02
N LEU A 11 2.21 -2.86 -0.09
CA LEU A 11 2.24 -1.41 -0.30
C LEU A 11 3.63 -0.89 -0.69
N ILE A 12 4.70 -1.55 -0.23
CA ILE A 12 6.09 -1.16 -0.53
C ILE A 12 6.43 -1.27 -2.03
N ARG A 13 5.69 -2.09 -2.79
CA ARG A 13 5.87 -2.23 -4.24
C ARG A 13 5.47 -0.98 -5.03
N PHE A 14 4.75 -0.06 -4.40
CA PHE A 14 4.35 1.22 -4.99
C PHE A 14 5.34 2.35 -4.68
N LEU A 15 6.49 2.04 -4.09
CA LEU A 15 7.57 3.01 -3.96
C LEU A 15 8.27 3.28 -5.30
N PRO A 16 8.81 4.48 -5.51
CA PRO A 16 9.69 4.75 -6.64
C PRO A 16 10.90 3.83 -6.66
N ASP A 17 11.33 3.42 -7.85
CA ASP A 17 12.60 2.72 -8.05
C ASP A 17 13.81 3.62 -7.75
N GLY A 18 14.97 3.01 -7.49
CA GLY A 18 16.25 3.74 -7.36
C GLY A 18 16.41 4.55 -6.06
N LEU A 19 15.63 4.22 -5.02
CA LEU A 19 15.78 4.82 -3.68
C LEU A 19 17.04 4.28 -2.98
N ASN A 20 18.17 4.94 -3.24
CA ASN A 20 19.49 4.52 -2.75
C ASN A 20 19.93 5.26 -1.47
N ASN A 21 19.19 6.31 -1.07
CA ASN A 21 19.48 7.12 0.11
C ASN A 21 18.46 6.82 1.22
N ASN A 22 18.94 6.41 2.38
CA ASN A 22 18.11 6.03 3.53
C ASN A 22 17.08 7.11 3.94
N LEU A 23 17.44 8.39 3.89
CA LEU A 23 16.49 9.47 4.20
C LEU A 23 15.38 9.56 3.15
N LEU A 24 15.75 9.45 1.87
CA LEU A 24 14.78 9.45 0.77
C LEU A 24 13.86 8.23 0.85
N THR A 25 14.41 7.06 1.14
CA THR A 25 13.61 5.82 1.32
C THR A 25 12.59 5.99 2.44
N ARG A 26 13.00 6.50 3.60
CA ARG A 26 12.09 6.74 4.74
C ARG A 26 10.99 7.76 4.40
N SER A 27 11.34 8.83 3.69
CA SER A 27 10.37 9.83 3.23
C SER A 27 9.39 9.23 2.22
N ALA A 28 9.87 8.42 1.28
CA ALA A 28 9.02 7.76 0.28
C ALA A 28 8.04 6.80 0.95
N VAL A 29 8.49 5.96 1.88
CA VAL A 29 7.64 5.08 2.70
C VAL A 29 6.56 5.88 3.42
N ALA A 30 6.93 6.95 4.12
CA ALA A 30 5.98 7.77 4.87
C ALA A 30 4.93 8.42 3.95
N SER A 31 5.35 9.03 2.84
CA SER A 31 4.46 9.68 1.89
C SER A 31 3.50 8.70 1.21
N THR A 32 4.01 7.55 0.75
CA THR A 32 3.17 6.49 0.15
C THR A 32 2.18 5.93 1.17
N PHE A 33 2.61 5.76 2.42
CA PHE A 33 1.71 5.29 3.48
C PHE A 33 0.59 6.29 3.76
N VAL A 34 0.90 7.59 3.93
CA VAL A 34 -0.12 8.63 4.12
C VAL A 34 -1.09 8.69 2.96
N ALA A 35 -0.59 8.67 1.71
CA ALA A 35 -1.44 8.65 0.52
C ALA A 35 -2.38 7.45 0.50
N SER A 36 -1.90 6.26 0.88
CA SER A 36 -2.74 5.05 0.95
C SER A 36 -3.85 5.16 2.01
N LEU A 37 -3.58 5.82 3.15
CA LEU A 37 -4.60 6.02 4.18
C LEU A 37 -5.71 6.95 3.71
N GLU A 38 -5.37 8.03 2.99
CA GLU A 38 -6.38 8.93 2.41
C GLU A 38 -7.21 8.21 1.34
N LEU A 39 -6.58 7.41 0.46
CA LEU A 39 -7.32 6.61 -0.53
C LEU A 39 -8.25 5.59 0.12
N ALA A 40 -7.83 4.96 1.22
CA ALA A 40 -8.65 4.01 1.96
C ALA A 40 -9.84 4.71 2.64
N LYS A 41 -9.60 5.89 3.22
CA LYS A 41 -10.60 6.73 3.86
C LYS A 41 -11.66 7.22 2.87
N GLU A 42 -11.26 7.58 1.65
CA GLU A 42 -12.16 7.96 0.56
C GLU A 42 -12.85 6.75 -0.11
N GLY A 43 -12.49 5.52 0.29
CA GLY A 43 -13.13 4.29 -0.20
C GLY A 43 -12.64 3.80 -1.55
N TYR A 44 -11.49 4.25 -2.04
CA TYR A 44 -10.91 3.76 -3.30
C TYR A 44 -10.17 2.43 -3.15
N ILE A 45 -9.56 2.20 -1.98
CA ILE A 45 -8.76 0.99 -1.70
C ILE A 45 -9.10 0.39 -0.34
N GLU A 46 -8.69 -0.85 -0.15
CA GLU A 46 -8.66 -1.51 1.16
C GLU A 46 -7.22 -1.76 1.58
N LEU A 47 -6.95 -1.64 2.89
CA LEU A 47 -5.66 -1.90 3.50
C LEU A 47 -5.77 -3.05 4.51
N LYS A 48 -4.73 -3.88 4.59
CA LYS A 48 -4.64 -5.01 5.54
C LYS A 48 -3.24 -5.14 6.13
N GLN A 49 -3.14 -5.31 7.45
CA GLN A 49 -1.89 -5.64 8.14
C GLN A 49 -2.15 -6.78 9.14
N ASN A 50 -1.46 -7.90 8.96
CA ASN A 50 -1.74 -9.13 9.74
C ASN A 50 -0.94 -9.22 11.04
N ASN A 51 0.19 -8.52 11.13
CA ASN A 51 1.11 -8.58 12.27
C ASN A 51 1.58 -7.17 12.63
N THR A 52 1.83 -6.92 13.92
CA THR A 52 2.42 -5.64 14.38
C THR A 52 3.74 -5.40 13.65
N TYR A 53 3.88 -4.24 13.02
CA TYR A 53 5.03 -3.87 12.17
C TYR A 53 5.29 -4.82 10.99
N GLY A 54 4.32 -5.66 10.63
CA GLY A 54 4.37 -6.50 9.44
C GLY A 54 4.05 -5.71 8.16
N PRO A 55 4.18 -6.37 6.99
CA PRO A 55 3.86 -5.75 5.71
C PRO A 55 2.41 -5.28 5.67
N ILE A 56 2.22 -4.16 4.99
CA ILE A 56 0.90 -3.60 4.70
C ILE A 56 0.52 -4.03 3.29
N PHE A 57 -0.67 -4.58 3.13
CA PHE A 57 -1.22 -4.99 1.86
C PHE A 57 -2.30 -4.02 1.41
N VAL A 58 -2.42 -3.85 0.09
CA VAL A 58 -3.39 -2.98 -0.57
C VAL A 58 -4.06 -3.72 -1.72
N ARG A 59 -5.34 -3.43 -1.95
CA ARG A 59 -6.09 -3.78 -3.16
C ARG A 59 -7.13 -2.70 -3.49
N PRO A 60 -7.59 -2.60 -4.75
CA PRO A 60 -8.77 -1.78 -5.08
C PRO A 60 -9.99 -2.24 -4.29
N ARG A 61 -10.84 -1.30 -3.86
CA ARG A 61 -12.12 -1.64 -3.24
C ARG A 61 -13.09 -2.12 -4.33
N GLU A 62 -13.76 -3.24 -4.08
CA GLU A 62 -14.84 -3.69 -4.96
C GLU A 62 -16.03 -2.71 -4.86
N MET A 63 -16.61 -2.36 -6.01
CA MET A 63 -17.78 -1.46 -6.11
C MET A 63 -19.05 -2.15 -5.62
#